data_AF-A0A536ZXX7-F1
#
_entry.id   AF-A0A536ZXX7-F1
#
_cell.length_a   1.000
_cell.length_b   1.000
_cell.length_c   1.000
_cell.angle_alpha   90.00
_cell.angle_beta   90.00
_cell.angle_gamma   90.00
#
_symmetry.space_group_name_H-M   'P 1'
#
loop_
_entity.id
_entity.type
_entity.pdbx_description
1 polymer ?
#
loop_
_entity_poly.entity_id
_entity_poly.type
_entity_poly.pdbx_seq_one_letter_code
_entity_poly.pdbx_strand_id
1 'polypeptide(L)' 'MKPDVGRFENGVGKFYVEDAFKGKPIRVRYLWTKTSGIPHWEQAFSPDAGTSWETNWIMDFTKAK' A
#
# COMPACT_ATOMS: atom_id res chain seq x y z
N MET A 1 14.88 5.72 3.19
CA MET A 1 13.63 5.31 2.54
C MET A 1 13.80 5.51 1.04
N LYS A 2 13.52 4.50 0.21
CA LYS A 2 13.50 4.65 -1.26
C LYS A 2 12.17 5.29 -1.70
N PRO A 3 12.07 5.90 -2.89
CA PRO A 3 10.79 6.38 -3.40
C PRO A 3 9.83 5.21 -3.60
N ASP A 4 8.53 5.48 -3.46
CA ASP A 4 7.49 4.58 -3.87
C ASP A 4 7.45 4.48 -5.41
N VAL A 5 7.41 3.26 -5.92
CA VAL A 5 7.33 2.97 -7.36
C VAL A 5 6.03 2.23 -7.62
N GLY A 6 5.22 2.76 -8.53
CA GLY A 6 3.89 2.21 -8.79
C GLY A 6 3.13 2.96 -9.87
N ARG A 7 1.95 2.44 -10.20
CA ARG A 7 1.02 3.07 -11.14
C ARG A 7 -0.42 2.72 -10.83
N PHE A 8 -1.33 3.50 -11.41
CA PHE A 8 -2.73 3.15 -11.51
C PHE A 8 -2.99 2.29 -12.74
N GLU A 9 -3.79 1.26 -12.57
CA GLU A 9 -4.25 0.37 -13.64
C GLU A 9 -5.69 -0.03 -13.34
N ASN A 10 -6.62 0.23 -14.29
CA ASN A 10 -8.04 -0.09 -14.16
C ASN A 10 -8.70 0.45 -12.87
N GLY A 11 -8.32 1.66 -12.45
CA GLY A 11 -8.85 2.30 -11.23
C GLY A 11 -8.24 1.78 -9.92
N VAL A 12 -7.21 0.95 -9.99
CA VAL A 12 -6.47 0.43 -8.84
C VAL A 12 -5.03 0.93 -8.89
N GLY A 13 -4.61 1.67 -7.86
CA GLY A 13 -3.22 2.11 -7.68
C GLY A 13 -2.44 1.12 -6.86
N LYS A 14 -1.32 0.60 -7.39
CA LYS A 14 -0.41 -0.27 -6.65
C LYS A 14 0.96 0.38 -6.60
N PHE A 15 1.44 0.65 -5.39
CA PHE A 15 2.74 1.27 -5.14
C PHE A 15 3.54 0.42 -4.17
N TYR A 16 4.84 0.36 -4.40
CA TYR A 16 5.76 -0.43 -3.60
C TYR A 16 6.92 0.43 -3.15
N VAL A 17 7.33 0.26 -1.90
CA VAL A 17 8.54 0.88 -1.36
C VAL A 17 9.36 -0.16 -0.61
N GLU A 18 10.68 -0.07 -0.75
CA GLU A 18 11.61 -0.83 0.08
C GLU A 18 11.95 -0.01 1.32
N ASP A 19 11.74 -0.61 2.48
CA ASP A 19 11.98 0.02 3.78
C ASP A 19 12.65 -0.97 4.75
N ALA A 20 12.96 -0.53 5.96
CA ALA A 20 13.47 -1.38 7.02
C ALA A 20 12.60 -1.27 8.27
N PHE A 21 12.02 -2.39 8.70
CA PHE A 21 11.26 -2.46 9.95
C PHE A 21 12.07 -3.18 11.02
N LYS A 22 12.33 -2.50 12.14
CA LYS A 22 13.19 -2.99 13.23
C LYS A 22 14.57 -3.47 12.74
N GLY A 23 15.15 -2.74 11.77
CA GLY A 23 16.44 -3.06 11.17
C GLY A 23 16.45 -4.23 10.18
N LYS A 24 15.29 -4.85 9.90
CA LYS A 24 15.15 -5.88 8.87
C LYS A 24 14.55 -5.30 7.60
N PRO A 25 15.09 -5.62 6.41
CA PRO A 25 14.52 -5.16 5.15
C PRO A 25 13.10 -5.72 4.99
N ILE A 26 12.19 -4.86 4.59
CA ILE A 26 10.81 -5.21 4.24
C ILE A 26 10.42 -4.53 2.93
N ARG A 27 9.42 -5.10 2.26
CA ARG A 27 8.66 -4.37 1.23
C ARG A 27 7.37 -3.89 1.83
N VAL A 28 7.00 -2.65 1.51
CA VAL A 28 5.71 -2.07 1.84
C VAL A 28 4.93 -1.91 0.55
N ARG A 29 3.64 -2.23 0.59
CA ARG A 29 2.70 -2.02 -0.52
C ARG A 29 1.63 -1.04 -0.08
N TYR A 30 1.36 -0.08 -0.93
CA TYR A 30 0.17 0.77 -0.84
C TYR A 30 -0.78 0.38 -1.96
N LEU A 31 -2.02 0.07 -1.58
CA LEU A 31 -3.09 -0.23 -2.51
C LEU A 31 -4.13 0.89 -2.42
N TRP A 32 -4.42 1.52 -3.55
CA TRP A 32 -5.51 2.46 -3.72
C TRP A 32 -6.59 1.79 -4.56
N THR A 33 -7.79 1.66 -4.02
CA THR A 33 -8.96 1.17 -4.77
C THR A 33 -10.11 2.16 -4.61
N LYS A 34 -11.15 1.96 -5.42
CA LYS A 34 -12.42 2.67 -5.26
C LYS A 34 -13.50 1.65 -4.90
N THR A 35 -13.68 1.40 -3.61
CA THR A 35 -14.70 0.47 -3.11
C THR A 35 -16.01 1.22 -2.97
N SER A 36 -17.06 0.80 -3.68
CA SER A 36 -18.41 1.38 -3.58
C SER A 36 -18.49 2.89 -3.79
N GLY A 37 -17.61 3.45 -4.64
CA GLY A 37 -17.57 4.88 -4.92
C GLY A 37 -16.65 5.69 -4.01
N ILE A 38 -16.16 5.10 -2.92
CA ILE A 38 -15.34 5.71 -1.89
C ILE A 38 -13.87 5.34 -2.13
N PRO A 39 -12.92 6.29 -2.06
CA PRO A 39 -11.50 5.94 -2.09
C PRO A 39 -11.14 5.09 -0.88
N HIS A 40 -10.54 3.94 -1.15
CA HIS A 40 -10.10 2.97 -0.15
C HIS A 40 -8.60 2.80 -0.28
N TRP A 41 -7.91 2.74 0.86
CA TRP A 41 -6.46 2.61 0.92
C TRP A 41 -6.05 1.53 1.89
N GLU A 42 -5.05 0.75 1.48
CA GLU A 42 -4.44 -0.27 2.33
C GLU A 42 -2.92 -0.14 2.32
N GLN A 43 -2.32 -0.39 3.48
CA GLN A 43 -0.88 -0.61 3.64
C GLN A 43 -0.64 -2.05 4.05
N ALA A 44 0.29 -2.71 3.37
CA ALA A 44 0.73 -4.05 3.73
C ALA A 44 2.26 -4.14 3.82
N PHE A 45 2.76 -4.92 4.77
CA PHE A 45 4.17 -5.25 4.92
C PHE A 45 4.46 -6.65 4.41
N SER A 46 5.66 -6.82 3.88
CA SER A 46 6.17 -8.08 3.40
C SER A 46 7.62 -8.26 3.85
N PRO A 47 7.89 -9.18 4.79
CA PRO A 47 9.24 -9.49 5.23
C PRO A 47 10.00 -10.40 4.25
N ASP A 48 9.34 -10.95 3.24
CA ASP A 48 9.84 -11.96 2.31
C ASP A 48 9.89 -11.44 0.84
N ALA A 49 10.21 -10.16 0.70
CA ALA A 49 10.36 -9.47 -0.58
C ALA A 49 9.13 -9.55 -1.50
N GLY A 50 7.94 -9.60 -0.93
CA GLY A 50 6.66 -9.53 -1.63
C GLY A 50 6.00 -10.89 -1.89
N THR A 51 6.51 -11.96 -1.29
CA THR A 51 5.94 -13.31 -1.42
C THR A 51 4.64 -13.43 -0.63
N SER A 52 4.63 -12.92 0.60
CA SER A 52 3.45 -12.76 1.44
C SER A 52 3.28 -11.30 1.86
N TRP A 53 2.03 -10.92 2.13
CA TRP A 53 1.66 -9.56 2.49
C TRP A 53 0.73 -9.58 3.69
N GLU A 54 1.09 -8.85 4.74
CA GLU A 54 0.25 -8.60 5.91
C GLU A 54 -0.28 -7.17 5.84
N THR A 55 -1.58 -7.00 5.59
CA THR A 55 -2.23 -5.69 5.65
C THR A 55 -2.27 -5.22 7.10
N ASN A 56 -1.52 -4.18 7.40
CA ASN A 56 -1.40 -3.63 8.75
C ASN A 56 -2.27 -2.36 8.94
N TRP A 57 -2.72 -1.73 7.85
CA TRP A 57 -3.56 -0.55 7.92
C TRP A 57 -4.53 -0.50 6.74
N ILE A 58 -5.79 -0.21 7.06
CA ILE A 58 -6.87 0.06 6.11
C ILE A 58 -7.50 1.42 6.45
N MET A 59 -7.77 2.24 5.43
CA MET A 59 -8.47 3.52 5.56
C MET A 59 -9.48 3.72 4.44
N ASP A 60 -10.68 4.18 4.80
CA ASP A 60 -11.68 4.69 3.87
C ASP A 60 -11.74 6.21 3.96
N PHE A 61 -11.67 6.89 2.81
CA PHE A 61 -11.64 8.35 2.75
C PHE A 61 -13.02 8.92 2.44
N THR A 62 -13.41 9.98 3.15
CA THR A 62 -14.55 10.81 2.77
C THR A 62 -14.06 12.17 2.27
N LYS A 63 -14.88 12.84 1.45
CA LYS A 63 -14.58 14.21 1.03
C LYS A 63 -14.65 15.14 2.24
N ALA A 64 -13.67 16.03 2.38
CA ALA A 64 -13.80 17.17 3.27
C ALA A 64 -14.97 18.07 2.83
N LYS A 65 -15.61 18.75 3.80
CA LYS A 65 -16.70 19.70 3.54
C LYS A 65 -16.21 20.96 2.85
#